data_AF-A0A6V7I4I0-F1
#
_entry.id   AF-A0A6V7I4I0-F1
#
_cell.length_a   1.000
_cell.length_b   1.000
_cell.length_c   1.000
_cell.angle_alpha   90.00
_cell.angle_beta   90.00
_cell.angle_gamma   90.00
#
_symmetry.space_group_name_H-M   'P 1'
#
loop_
_entity.id
_entity.type
_entity.pdbx_description
1 polymer ?
#
loop_
_entity_poly.entity_id
_entity_poly.type
_entity_poly.pdbx_seq_one_letter_code
_entity_poly.pdbx_strand_id
1 'polypeptide(L)'
;VSKREGDSSLMQLKEEFRTYEALRREHDAQIVQIATEAGLRIAPDQWSALLYGDTGHKSHMQSIIDKLQTPQSFAQSVQELVIALQRTPDPGQLSSLRPQLELLAAIDTSP
;
A
#
# COMPACT_ATOMS: atom_id res chain seq x y z
N VAL A 1 -18.04 -5.18 14.46
CA VAL A 1 -19.26 -5.71 13.82
C VAL A 1 -19.86 -6.72 14.76
N SER A 2 -21.16 -6.59 15.06
CA SER A 2 -21.85 -7.51 15.97
C SER A 2 -22.82 -8.35 15.14
N LYS A 3 -22.49 -9.63 14.96
CA LYS A 3 -23.33 -10.59 14.23
C LYS A 3 -24.47 -11.05 15.15
N ARG A 4 -25.71 -10.96 14.69
CA ARG A 4 -26.89 -11.50 15.36
C ARG A 4 -27.40 -12.68 14.54
N GLU A 5 -27.64 -13.83 15.17
CA GLU A 5 -28.13 -15.01 14.46
C GLU A 5 -29.57 -14.77 13.98
N GLY A 6 -29.80 -14.97 12.68
CA GLY A 6 -31.10 -14.78 12.05
C GLY A 6 -31.47 -13.33 11.68
N ASP A 7 -30.57 -12.36 11.89
CA ASP A 7 -30.88 -10.94 11.70
C ASP A 7 -29.72 -10.16 11.04
N SER A 8 -29.98 -8.91 10.65
CA SER A 8 -28.96 -8.06 10.03
C SER A 8 -27.82 -7.71 10.99
N SER A 9 -26.58 -7.72 10.46
CA SER A 9 -25.39 -7.39 11.24
C SER A 9 -25.36 -5.91 11.60
N LEU A 10 -25.01 -5.59 12.85
CA LEU A 10 -24.78 -4.21 13.28
C LEU A 10 -23.34 -3.79 13.01
N MET A 11 -23.19 -2.63 12.37
CA MET A 11 -21.90 -1.97 12.21
C MET A 11 -21.85 -0.71 13.06
N GLN A 12 -20.77 -0.59 13.83
CA GLN A 12 -20.45 0.59 14.61
C GLN A 12 -19.00 0.97 14.31
N LEU A 13 -18.73 2.26 14.20
CA LEU A 13 -17.37 2.77 14.12
C LEU A 13 -16.67 2.55 15.46
N LYS A 14 -15.45 2.02 15.39
CA LYS A 14 -14.54 2.00 16.54
C LYS A 14 -14.27 3.43 17.02
N GLU A 15 -13.93 3.59 18.29
CA GLU A 15 -13.80 4.91 18.91
C GLU A 15 -12.74 5.78 18.23
N GLU A 16 -11.63 5.15 17.81
CA GLU A 16 -10.53 5.80 17.11
C GLU A 16 -10.92 6.39 15.74
N PHE A 17 -12.04 5.96 15.15
CA PHE A 17 -12.51 6.41 13.82
C PHE A 17 -13.76 7.29 13.89
N ARG A 18 -14.09 7.85 15.05
CA ARG A 18 -15.28 8.71 15.21
C ARG A 18 -15.05 10.17 14.81
N THR A 19 -13.82 10.56 14.48
CA THR A 19 -13.51 11.87 13.89
C THR A 19 -13.33 11.75 12.38
N TYR A 20 -13.71 12.79 11.64
CA TYR A 20 -13.57 12.80 10.18
C TYR A 20 -12.13 12.55 9.75
N GLU A 21 -11.16 13.23 10.37
CA GLU A 21 -9.73 13.08 10.04
C GLU A 21 -9.23 11.65 10.21
N ALA A 22 -9.57 10.98 11.32
CA ALA A 22 -9.13 9.60 11.56
C ALA A 22 -9.82 8.61 10.61
N LEU A 23 -11.12 8.77 10.39
CA LEU A 23 -11.86 7.92 9.47
C LEU A 23 -11.39 8.11 8.02
N ARG A 24 -11.16 9.36 7.60
CA ARG A 24 -10.70 9.68 6.25
C ARG A 24 -9.30 9.12 6.02
N ARG A 25 -8.40 9.27 6.99
CA ARG A 25 -7.06 8.70 6.92
C ARG A 25 -7.08 7.18 6.77
N GLU A 26 -7.95 6.48 7.52
CA GLU A 26 -8.11 5.03 7.41
C GLU A 26 -8.68 4.63 6.04
N HIS A 27 -9.68 5.37 5.56
CA HIS A 27 -10.24 5.18 4.22
C HIS A 27 -9.18 5.33 3.13
N ASP A 28 -8.38 6.40 3.15
CA ASP A 28 -7.33 6.62 2.15
C ASP A 28 -6.23 5.55 2.25
N ALA A 29 -5.83 5.16 3.47
CA ALA A 29 -4.87 4.09 3.69
C ALA A 29 -5.35 2.76 3.09
N GLN A 30 -6.63 2.43 3.24
CA GLN A 30 -7.21 1.23 2.64
C GLN A 30 -7.16 1.27 1.11
N ILE A 31 -7.42 2.42 0.48
CA ILE A 31 -7.32 2.55 -0.98
C ILE A 31 -5.88 2.39 -1.45
N VAL A 32 -4.91 3.00 -0.75
CA VAL A 32 -3.49 2.85 -1.04
C VAL A 32 -3.06 1.39 -0.91
N GLN A 33 -3.54 0.68 0.11
CA GLN A 33 -3.27 -0.73 0.31
C GLN A 33 -3.81 -1.57 -0.86
N ILE A 34 -5.07 -1.36 -1.27
CA ILE A 34 -5.67 -2.07 -2.42
C ILE A 34 -4.85 -1.84 -3.70
N ALA A 35 -4.42 -0.61 -3.96
CA ALA A 35 -3.59 -0.29 -5.12
C ALA A 35 -2.22 -0.99 -5.04
N THR A 36 -1.61 -1.02 -3.86
CA THR A 36 -0.33 -1.69 -3.62
C THR A 36 -0.45 -3.20 -3.84
N GLU A 37 -1.50 -3.83 -3.31
CA GLU A 37 -1.81 -5.25 -3.52
C GLU A 37 -2.09 -5.59 -4.99
N ALA A 38 -2.64 -4.64 -5.75
CA ALA A 38 -2.81 -4.76 -7.19
C ALA A 38 -1.51 -4.50 -7.99
N GLY A 39 -0.39 -4.18 -7.33
CA GLY A 39 0.90 -3.88 -7.96
C GLY A 39 1.01 -2.47 -8.55
N LEU A 40 0.11 -1.55 -8.18
CA LEU A 40 0.14 -0.16 -8.63
C LEU A 40 1.05 0.67 -7.73
N ARG A 41 2.03 1.36 -8.33
CA ARG A 41 2.90 2.31 -7.65
C ARG A 41 2.52 3.72 -8.08
N ILE A 42 1.78 4.43 -7.22
CA ILE A 42 1.24 5.77 -7.47
C ILE A 42 1.92 6.76 -6.55
N ALA A 43 2.34 7.91 -7.10
CA ALA A 43 3.06 8.93 -6.34
C ALA A 43 2.12 9.75 -5.42
N PRO A 44 2.63 10.36 -4.33
CA PRO A 44 1.78 11.09 -3.36
C PRO A 44 1.01 12.27 -3.96
N ASP A 45 1.58 12.97 -4.93
CA ASP A 45 0.93 14.05 -5.69
C ASP A 45 -0.19 13.52 -6.59
N GLN A 46 0.03 12.38 -7.25
CA GLN A 46 -1.02 11.69 -8.00
C GLN A 46 -2.15 11.21 -7.09
N TRP A 47 -1.83 10.67 -5.92
CA TRP A 47 -2.83 10.30 -4.92
C TRP A 47 -3.67 11.49 -4.45
N SER A 48 -3.02 12.62 -4.17
CA SER A 48 -3.71 13.87 -3.83
C SER A 48 -4.70 14.25 -4.93
N ALA A 49 -4.28 14.21 -6.20
CA ALA A 49 -5.15 14.51 -7.33
C ALA A 49 -6.31 13.50 -7.47
N LEU A 50 -6.07 12.20 -7.26
CA LEU A 50 -7.07 11.15 -7.38
C LEU A 50 -8.13 11.17 -6.27
N LEU A 51 -7.73 11.42 -5.02
CA LEU A 51 -8.62 11.32 -3.86
C LEU A 51 -9.23 12.67 -3.44
N TYR A 52 -8.61 13.78 -3.84
CA TYR A 52 -9.00 15.13 -3.41
C TYR A 52 -9.16 16.12 -4.57
N GLY A 53 -8.70 15.80 -5.79
CA GLY A 53 -8.78 16.71 -6.93
C GLY A 53 -7.81 17.90 -6.84
N ASP A 54 -6.83 17.84 -5.94
CA ASP A 54 -5.86 18.91 -5.70
C ASP A 54 -4.44 18.35 -5.44
N THR A 55 -3.47 19.25 -5.24
CA THR A 55 -2.10 18.90 -4.82
C THR A 55 -1.82 19.24 -3.35
N GLY A 56 -2.83 19.65 -2.59
CA GLY A 56 -2.70 20.12 -1.21
C GLY A 56 -2.50 19.00 -0.20
N HIS A 57 -2.92 17.78 -0.53
CA HIS A 57 -2.89 16.62 0.35
C HIS A 57 -1.64 15.71 0.14
N LYS A 58 -0.63 16.21 -0.58
CA LYS A 58 0.60 15.44 -0.86
C LYS A 58 1.28 14.92 0.41
N SER A 59 1.44 15.75 1.43
CA SER A 59 2.10 15.37 2.69
C SER A 59 1.27 14.36 3.49
N HIS A 60 -0.06 14.49 3.47
CA HIS A 60 -0.99 13.51 4.06
C HIS A 60 -0.83 12.15 3.38
N MET A 61 -0.85 12.11 2.06
CA MET A 61 -0.65 10.87 1.29
C MET A 61 0.74 10.27 1.49
N GLN A 62 1.79 11.09 1.53
CA GLN A 62 3.14 10.64 1.86
C GLN A 62 3.18 9.96 3.23
N SER A 63 2.60 10.59 4.25
CA SER A 63 2.56 10.04 5.61
C SER A 63 1.79 8.71 5.69
N ILE A 64 0.76 8.52 4.86
CA ILE A 64 0.06 7.23 4.75
C ILE A 64 0.96 6.18 4.11
N ILE A 65 1.59 6.50 2.98
CA ILE A 65 2.49 5.58 2.26
C ILE A 65 3.61 5.10 3.17
N ASP A 66 4.30 6.03 3.84
CA ASP A 66 5.41 5.72 4.74
C ASP A 66 4.97 4.83 5.91
N LYS A 67 3.75 5.05 6.43
CA LYS A 67 3.19 4.23 7.52
C LYS A 67 2.80 2.82 7.07
N LEU A 68 2.45 2.64 5.79
CA LEU A 68 2.13 1.34 5.21
C LEU A 68 3.38 0.54 4.82
N GLN A 69 4.54 1.19 4.71
CA GLN A 69 5.80 0.49 4.49
C GLN A 69 6.18 -0.35 5.70
N THR A 70 6.51 -1.61 5.43
CA THR A 70 7.07 -2.56 6.40
C THR A 70 8.44 -3.00 5.92
N PRO A 71 9.30 -3.56 6.80
CA PRO A 71 10.57 -4.14 6.36
C PRO A 71 10.40 -5.17 5.24
N GLN A 72 9.26 -5.87 5.21
CA GLN A 72 8.93 -6.85 4.19
C GLN A 72 8.50 -6.23 2.84
N SER A 73 8.17 -4.94 2.79
CA SER A 73 7.72 -4.25 1.57
C SER A 73 8.75 -4.32 0.43
N PHE A 74 10.04 -4.34 0.76
CA PHE A 74 11.08 -4.48 -0.26
C PHE A 74 11.07 -5.88 -0.87
N ALA A 75 11.01 -6.93 -0.05
CA ALA A 75 10.89 -8.31 -0.53
C ALA A 75 9.62 -8.53 -1.39
N GLN A 76 8.49 -7.95 -0.98
CA GLN A 76 7.25 -7.97 -1.77
C GLN A 76 7.42 -7.26 -3.12
N SER A 77 8.09 -6.10 -3.15
CA SER A 77 8.35 -5.37 -4.39
C SER A 77 9.25 -6.16 -5.36
N VAL A 78 10.20 -6.94 -4.84
CA VAL A 78 11.02 -7.85 -5.67
C VAL A 78 10.15 -8.95 -6.29
N GLN A 79 9.21 -9.53 -5.54
CA GLN A 79 8.28 -10.53 -6.07
C GLN A 79 7.35 -9.94 -7.13
N GLU A 80 6.80 -8.75 -6.89
CA GLU A 80 5.97 -8.04 -7.87
C GLU A 80 6.74 -7.75 -9.17
N LEU A 81 8.01 -7.33 -9.07
CA LEU A 81 8.88 -7.15 -10.22
C LEU A 81 9.04 -8.45 -11.01
N VAL A 82 9.28 -9.58 -10.34
CA VAL A 82 9.38 -10.90 -10.98
C VAL A 82 8.09 -11.27 -11.70
N ILE A 83 6.92 -11.02 -11.09
CA ILE A 83 5.61 -11.26 -11.71
C ILE A 83 5.43 -10.37 -12.95
N ALA A 84 5.82 -9.10 -12.88
CA ALA A 84 5.75 -8.19 -14.02
C ALA A 84 6.67 -8.67 -15.17
N LEU A 85 7.90 -9.07 -14.87
CA LEU A 85 8.87 -9.58 -15.85
C LEU A 85 8.44 -10.91 -16.48
N GLN A 86 7.57 -11.71 -15.84
CA GLN A 86 6.98 -12.90 -16.48
C GLN A 86 5.91 -12.55 -17.52
N ARG A 87 5.31 -11.36 -17.44
CA ARG A 87 4.20 -10.91 -18.31
C ARG A 87 4.68 -10.10 -19.51
N THR A 88 5.88 -9.54 -19.45
CA THR A 88 6.54 -8.79 -20.53
C THR A 88 7.81 -9.49 -20.98
N PRO A 89 8.25 -9.33 -22.24
CA PRO A 89 9.61 -9.72 -22.60
C PRO A 89 10.59 -8.99 -21.66
N ASP A 90 11.62 -9.68 -21.20
CA ASP A 90 12.70 -9.11 -20.36
C ASP A 90 13.92 -8.78 -21.25
N PRO A 91 13.88 -7.75 -22.12
CA PRO A 91 14.98 -7.41 -22.99
C PRO A 91 16.22 -6.93 -22.21
N GLY A 92 16.01 -6.44 -20.99
CA GLY A 92 17.07 -5.93 -20.11
C GLY A 92 17.72 -7.00 -19.23
N GLN A 93 17.28 -8.26 -19.29
CA GLN A 93 17.74 -9.35 -18.42
C GLN A 93 17.65 -8.98 -16.93
N LEU A 94 16.64 -8.21 -16.53
CA LEU A 94 16.43 -7.76 -15.16
C LEU A 94 16.16 -8.93 -14.21
N SER A 95 15.67 -10.05 -14.74
CA SER A 95 15.55 -11.31 -14.01
C SER A 95 16.88 -11.81 -13.42
N SER A 96 18.03 -11.47 -14.02
CA SER A 96 19.35 -11.81 -13.51
C SER A 96 19.73 -11.08 -12.21
N LEU A 97 19.06 -9.97 -11.89
CA LEU A 97 19.28 -9.18 -10.68
C LEU A 97 18.53 -9.72 -9.46
N ARG A 98 17.62 -10.67 -9.67
CA ARG A 98 16.81 -11.27 -8.62
C ARG A 98 17.62 -11.74 -7.41
N PRO A 99 18.70 -12.55 -7.52
CA PRO A 99 19.43 -13.01 -6.35
C PRO A 99 20.11 -11.86 -5.59
N GLN A 100 20.57 -10.81 -6.27
CA GLN A 100 21.12 -9.62 -5.62
C GLN A 100 20.03 -8.84 -4.86
N LEU A 101 18.85 -8.70 -5.46
CA LEU A 101 17.72 -8.04 -4.82
C LEU A 101 17.21 -8.83 -3.61
N GLU A 102 17.15 -10.17 -3.69
CA GLU A 102 16.80 -11.03 -2.55
C GLU A 102 17.84 -10.93 -1.42
N LEU A 103 19.13 -10.84 -1.74
CA LEU A 103 20.18 -10.61 -0.74
C LEU A 103 20.01 -9.26 -0.02
N LEU A 104 19.75 -8.19 -0.78
CA LEU A 104 19.47 -6.86 -0.21
C LEU A 104 18.21 -6.86 0.66
N ALA A 105 17.20 -7.65 0.28
CA ALA A 105 15.95 -7.77 1.03
C ALA A 105 16.11 -8.51 2.36
N ALA A 106 17.14 -9.34 2.50
CA ALA A 106 17.43 -10.07 3.72
C ALA A 106 18.23 -9.25 4.75
N ILE A 107 18.68 -8.05 4.39
CA ILE A 107 19.41 -7.17 5.31
C ILE A 107 18.44 -6.63 6.37
N ASP A 108 18.79 -6.81 7.65
CA ASP A 108 18.05 -6.21 8.74
C ASP A 108 18.25 -4.69 8.73
N THR A 109 17.15 -3.95 8.63
CA THR A 109 17.13 -2.49 8.60
C THR A 109 16.92 -1.87 9.98
N SER A 110 16.81 -2.68 11.04
CA SER A 110 16.71 -2.18 12.40
C SER A 110 18.06 -1.61 12.89
N PRO A 111 18.04 -0.48 13.62
CA PRO A 111 19.24 0.20 14.12
C PRO A 111 19.89 -0.51 15.33
#